data_AF-A0A961HX99-F1
#
_entry.id   AF-A0A961HX99-F1
#
_cell.length_a   1.000
_cell.length_b   1.000
_cell.length_c   1.000
_cell.angle_alpha   90.00
_cell.angle_beta   90.00
_cell.angle_gamma   90.00
#
_symmetry.space_group_name_H-M   'P 1'
#
loop_
_entity.id
_entity.type
_entity.pdbx_description
1 polymer ?
#
loop_
_entity_poly.entity_id
_entity_poly.type
_entity_poly.pdbx_seq_one_letter_code
_entity_poly.pdbx_strand_id
1 'polypeptide(L)'
;MDIATRVYNHKWKIDPIVRSLIDTDFYKLLMCQSIFRNKPDTDVTFSLINRATHVPLADLIDEGELREQLDHIRSLSLSRGESTWLRGNMFYGKRQMFRSDFMEWFEALRLPPYQLERKGDQYELTFEGRWPEVMLWEIPALAVLMELRGRAVLDRMGRFELQVLYARAMTRVWEKIERLRPIEDLSIADFGTRRRHSFLWQDWCVQAMQEGLGDAFIGTSNCRIAMKRDIE
;
A
#
# COMPACT_ATOMS: atom_id res chain seq x y z
N MET A 1 10.54 5.33 15.63
CA MET A 1 9.51 6.38 15.50
C MET A 1 8.27 5.86 16.21
N ASP A 2 7.69 6.62 17.14
CA ASP A 2 6.48 6.21 17.88
C ASP A 2 5.23 6.36 17.00
N ILE A 3 4.61 5.24 16.62
CA ILE A 3 3.40 5.19 15.78
C ILE A 3 2.25 5.95 16.46
N ALA A 4 2.09 5.80 17.78
CA ALA A 4 1.02 6.46 18.51
C ALA A 4 1.19 7.98 18.51
N THR A 5 2.41 8.48 18.71
CA THR A 5 2.69 9.92 18.61
C THR A 5 2.47 10.45 17.19
N ARG A 6 2.79 9.68 16.14
CA ARG A 6 2.54 10.10 14.76
C ARG A 6 1.06 10.15 14.41
N VAL A 7 0.28 9.17 14.88
CA VAL A 7 -1.18 9.16 14.75
C VAL A 7 -1.83 10.28 15.57
N TYR A 8 -1.27 10.65 16.72
CA TYR A 8 -1.81 11.79 17.48
C TYR A 8 -1.46 13.14 16.83
N ASN A 9 -0.29 13.27 16.21
CA ASN A 9 0.25 14.53 15.71
C ASN A 9 -0.07 14.82 14.23
N HIS A 10 -1.27 14.50 13.73
CA HIS A 10 -1.70 14.72 12.33
C HIS A 10 -1.75 16.21 11.86
N LYS A 11 -0.99 17.13 12.48
CA LYS A 11 -0.98 18.59 12.24
C LYS A 11 -0.34 19.05 10.92
N TRP A 12 -0.07 18.16 9.95
CA TRP A 12 0.52 18.55 8.66
C TRP A 12 -0.56 18.78 7.60
N LYS A 13 -0.28 19.69 6.66
CA LYS A 13 -1.17 20.07 5.54
C LYS A 13 -1.67 18.86 4.71
N ILE A 14 -0.89 17.78 4.68
CA ILE A 14 -1.23 16.44 4.17
C ILE A 14 -0.27 15.44 4.84
N ASP A 15 -0.76 14.41 5.54
CA ASP A 15 0.02 13.21 5.88
C ASP A 15 -0.27 12.13 4.84
N PRO A 16 0.56 11.99 3.79
CA PRO A 16 0.24 11.18 2.63
C PRO A 16 0.21 9.70 2.97
N ILE A 17 -0.87 9.01 2.65
CA ILE A 17 -1.05 7.57 2.96
C ILE A 17 -0.16 6.71 2.08
N VAL A 18 -0.16 7.00 0.78
CA VAL A 18 0.67 6.33 -0.22
C VAL A 18 1.96 7.11 -0.35
N ARG A 19 3.10 6.44 -0.13
CA ARG A 19 4.40 7.12 0.02
C ARG A 19 5.20 7.20 -1.29
N SER A 20 4.89 6.35 -2.27
CA SER A 20 5.50 6.37 -3.61
C SER A 20 4.72 5.53 -4.61
N LEU A 21 5.06 5.60 -5.91
CA LEU A 21 4.44 4.75 -6.94
C LEU A 21 4.69 3.25 -6.73
N ILE A 22 5.76 2.89 -6.00
CA ILE A 22 6.08 1.50 -5.68
C ILE A 22 5.60 1.09 -4.29
N ASP A 23 4.80 1.92 -3.61
CA ASP A 23 4.02 1.50 -2.43
C ASP A 23 2.80 0.68 -2.88
N THR A 24 3.10 -0.46 -3.52
CA THR A 24 2.16 -1.37 -4.16
C THR A 24 2.71 -2.79 -4.10
N ASP A 25 1.88 -3.77 -4.43
CA ASP A 25 2.29 -5.17 -4.46
C ASP A 25 3.12 -5.49 -5.71
N PHE A 26 4.21 -6.25 -5.56
CA PHE A 26 5.18 -6.53 -6.63
C PHE A 26 4.57 -7.18 -7.88
N TYR A 27 3.60 -8.07 -7.69
CA TYR A 27 2.90 -8.70 -8.80
C TYR A 27 2.19 -7.68 -9.71
N LYS A 28 1.80 -6.50 -9.19
CA LYS A 28 1.21 -5.43 -10.00
C LYS A 28 2.20 -4.88 -11.01
N LEU A 29 3.47 -4.72 -10.64
CA LEU A 29 4.50 -4.25 -11.55
C LEU A 29 4.80 -5.30 -12.63
N LEU A 30 4.86 -6.58 -12.25
CA LEU A 30 5.04 -7.69 -13.19
C LEU A 30 3.89 -7.81 -14.19
N MET A 31 2.65 -7.76 -13.70
CA MET A 31 1.45 -7.74 -14.54
C MET A 31 1.45 -6.51 -15.44
N CYS A 32 1.80 -5.33 -14.90
CA CYS A 32 1.82 -4.08 -15.64
C CYS A 32 2.80 -4.14 -16.82
N GLN A 33 4.01 -4.65 -16.60
CA GLN A 33 4.97 -4.87 -17.68
C GLN A 33 4.43 -5.83 -18.74
N SER A 34 3.76 -6.92 -18.33
CA SER A 34 3.17 -7.87 -19.27
C SER A 34 2.06 -7.23 -20.11
N ILE A 35 1.18 -6.43 -19.48
CA ILE A 35 0.09 -5.74 -20.17
C ILE A 35 0.65 -4.64 -21.08
N PHE A 36 1.62 -3.85 -20.61
CA PHE A 36 2.32 -2.84 -21.41
C PHE A 36 2.91 -3.43 -22.69
N ARG A 37 3.48 -4.65 -22.62
CA ARG A 37 4.04 -5.31 -23.79
C ARG A 37 2.98 -5.88 -24.74
N ASN A 38 1.94 -6.52 -24.20
CA ASN A 38 1.05 -7.37 -25.00
C ASN A 38 -0.29 -6.70 -25.36
N LYS A 39 -0.73 -5.73 -24.55
CA LYS A 39 -2.04 -5.06 -24.63
C LYS A 39 -1.94 -3.56 -24.25
N PRO A 40 -0.97 -2.79 -24.78
CA PRO A 40 -0.77 -1.39 -24.38
C PRO A 40 -1.98 -0.50 -24.66
N ASP A 41 -2.69 -0.74 -25.77
CA ASP A 41 -3.79 0.09 -26.25
C ASP A 41 -5.18 -0.41 -25.79
N THR A 42 -5.24 -1.34 -24.84
CA THR A 42 -6.53 -1.81 -24.33
C THR A 42 -7.05 -0.83 -23.29
N ASP A 43 -8.27 -0.33 -23.49
CA ASP A 43 -8.97 0.49 -22.51
C ASP A 43 -9.76 -0.40 -21.54
N VAL A 44 -9.69 -0.07 -20.26
CA VAL A 44 -10.37 -0.79 -19.18
C VAL A 44 -10.92 0.19 -18.16
N THR A 45 -11.93 -0.28 -17.42
CA THR A 45 -12.49 0.44 -16.28
C THR A 45 -12.35 -0.42 -15.03
N PHE A 46 -11.78 0.16 -13.97
CA PHE A 46 -11.76 -0.43 -12.63
C PHE A 46 -12.72 0.34 -11.74
N SER A 47 -13.58 -0.37 -11.00
CA SER A 47 -14.47 0.23 -10.00
C SER A 47 -14.25 -0.42 -8.64
N LEU A 48 -14.10 0.42 -7.62
CA LEU A 48 -14.01 -0.03 -6.24
C LEU A 48 -15.41 -0.18 -5.66
N ILE A 49 -15.65 -1.34 -5.04
CA ILE A 49 -16.94 -1.68 -4.44
C ILE A 49 -16.73 -2.06 -2.99
N ASN A 50 -17.42 -1.38 -2.08
CA ASN A 50 -17.52 -1.82 -0.70
C ASN A 50 -18.52 -2.99 -0.59
N ARG A 51 -18.00 -4.20 -0.36
CA ARG A 51 -18.84 -5.39 -0.16
C ARG A 51 -19.47 -5.46 1.24
N ALA A 52 -18.99 -4.67 2.18
CA ALA A 52 -19.51 -4.58 3.53
C ALA A 52 -20.45 -3.38 3.64
N THR A 53 -21.66 -3.51 3.08
CA THR A 53 -22.65 -2.42 2.99
C THR A 53 -23.10 -1.86 4.34
N HIS A 54 -22.93 -2.60 5.43
CA HIS A 54 -23.20 -2.13 6.80
C HIS A 54 -22.14 -1.14 7.33
N VAL A 55 -21.03 -0.94 6.62
CA VAL A 55 -20.00 0.05 6.95
C VAL A 55 -20.24 1.27 6.04
N PRO A 56 -20.75 2.39 6.57
CA PRO A 56 -21.06 3.58 5.78
C PRO A 56 -19.78 4.37 5.51
N LEU A 57 -19.07 4.07 4.40
CA LEU A 57 -17.79 4.72 4.09
C LEU A 57 -17.92 6.24 3.94
N ALA A 58 -19.03 6.73 3.37
CA ALA A 58 -19.25 8.16 3.14
C ALA A 58 -19.63 8.94 4.41
N ASP A 59 -19.93 8.24 5.51
CA ASP A 59 -20.15 8.86 6.82
C ASP A 59 -18.90 8.78 7.70
N LEU A 60 -17.97 7.87 7.37
CA LEU A 60 -16.71 7.68 8.09
C LEU A 60 -15.56 8.49 7.48
N ILE A 61 -15.53 8.64 6.16
CA ILE A 61 -14.41 9.24 5.43
C ILE A 61 -14.90 10.54 4.79
N ASP A 62 -14.24 11.65 5.13
CA ASP A 62 -14.46 12.94 4.47
C ASP A 62 -14.09 12.85 2.98
N GLU A 63 -14.98 13.32 2.11
CA GLU A 63 -14.78 13.26 0.66
C GLU A 63 -13.59 14.13 0.23
N GLY A 64 -13.39 15.28 0.87
CA GLY A 64 -12.28 16.18 0.61
C GLY A 64 -10.95 15.53 0.93
N GLU A 65 -10.82 14.93 2.12
CA GLU A 65 -9.60 14.20 2.51
C GLU A 65 -9.33 13.01 1.57
N LEU A 66 -10.36 12.28 1.16
CA LEU A 66 -10.22 11.20 0.17
C LEU A 66 -9.69 11.73 -1.17
N ARG A 67 -10.25 12.83 -1.69
CA ARG A 67 -9.79 13.46 -2.94
C ARG A 67 -8.35 13.97 -2.82
N GLU A 68 -7.99 14.62 -1.73
CA GLU A 68 -6.62 15.08 -1.49
C GLU A 68 -5.59 13.94 -1.53
N GLN A 69 -5.92 12.79 -0.95
CA GLN A 69 -5.04 11.60 -0.99
C GLN A 69 -4.94 11.01 -2.39
N LEU A 70 -6.06 10.91 -3.13
CA LEU A 70 -6.08 10.43 -4.51
C LEU A 70 -5.33 11.37 -5.45
N ASP A 71 -5.50 12.68 -5.30
CA ASP A 71 -4.77 13.68 -6.10
C ASP A 71 -3.28 13.69 -5.76
N HIS A 72 -2.91 13.47 -4.50
CA HIS A 72 -1.52 13.26 -4.12
C HIS A 72 -0.91 12.07 -4.87
N ILE A 73 -1.59 10.93 -4.95
CA ILE A 73 -1.09 9.75 -5.69
C ILE A 73 -0.82 10.10 -7.16
N ARG A 74 -1.69 10.89 -7.80
CA ARG A 74 -1.48 11.34 -9.19
C ARG A 74 -0.28 12.25 -9.37
N SER A 75 0.14 12.95 -8.32
CA SER A 75 1.36 13.77 -8.34
C SER A 75 2.65 12.95 -8.23
N LEU A 76 2.57 11.68 -7.83
CA LEU A 76 3.73 10.83 -7.65
C LEU A 76 4.36 10.43 -8.98
N SER A 77 5.68 10.30 -8.95
CA SER A 77 6.50 9.77 -10.02
C SER A 77 7.53 8.83 -9.44
N LEU A 78 8.06 7.92 -10.26
CA LEU A 78 9.12 7.05 -9.82
C LEU A 78 10.35 7.90 -9.48
N SER A 79 10.85 7.81 -8.26
CA SER A 79 12.07 8.53 -7.89
C SER A 79 13.30 7.85 -8.50
N ARG A 80 14.41 8.60 -8.61
CA ARG A 80 15.68 8.06 -9.12
C ARG A 80 16.16 6.83 -8.32
N GLY A 81 15.98 6.86 -7.00
CA GLY A 81 16.34 5.74 -6.13
C GLY A 81 15.49 4.50 -6.39
N GLU A 82 14.19 4.67 -6.58
CA GLU A 82 13.26 3.58 -6.85
C GLU A 82 13.47 2.99 -8.25
N SER A 83 13.73 3.83 -9.25
CA SER A 83 14.11 3.38 -10.59
C SER A 83 15.40 2.55 -10.55
N THR A 84 16.42 3.03 -9.83
CA THR A 84 17.70 2.30 -9.69
C THR A 84 17.48 0.95 -9.02
N TRP A 85 16.66 0.90 -7.96
CA TRP A 85 16.32 -0.35 -7.28
C TRP A 85 15.59 -1.34 -8.20
N LEU A 86 14.57 -0.91 -8.94
CA LEU A 86 13.84 -1.79 -9.87
C LEU A 86 14.72 -2.32 -11.01
N ARG A 87 15.67 -1.53 -11.52
CA ARG A 87 16.59 -1.94 -12.60
C ARG A 87 17.73 -2.84 -12.11
N GLY A 88 18.25 -2.55 -10.91
CA GLY A 88 19.48 -3.15 -10.40
C GLY A 88 19.27 -4.36 -9.49
N ASN A 89 18.12 -4.47 -8.82
CA ASN A 89 17.90 -5.52 -7.85
C ASN A 89 17.70 -6.89 -8.53
N MET A 90 18.10 -7.94 -7.82
CA MET A 90 17.82 -9.31 -8.21
C MET A 90 16.48 -9.70 -7.60
N PHE A 91 15.54 -10.14 -8.44
CA PHE A 91 14.23 -10.59 -7.99
C PHE A 91 14.03 -12.03 -8.42
N TYR A 92 13.72 -12.93 -7.48
CA TYR A 92 13.57 -14.36 -7.77
C TYR A 92 14.77 -14.97 -8.52
N GLY A 93 15.99 -14.57 -8.15
CA GLY A 93 17.22 -15.01 -8.82
C GLY A 93 17.45 -14.44 -10.23
N LYS A 94 16.58 -13.55 -10.72
CA LYS A 94 16.73 -12.88 -12.02
C LYS A 94 17.21 -11.44 -11.85
N ARG A 95 18.31 -11.11 -12.52
CA ARG A 95 18.74 -9.72 -12.70
C ARG A 95 17.92 -9.07 -13.81
N GLN A 96 17.71 -7.75 -13.71
CA GLN A 96 17.05 -6.93 -14.73
C GLN A 96 15.68 -7.48 -15.14
N MET A 97 14.83 -7.77 -14.14
CA MET A 97 13.52 -8.36 -14.41
C MET A 97 12.57 -7.42 -15.16
N PHE A 98 12.79 -6.11 -15.04
CA PHE A 98 12.07 -5.08 -15.78
C PHE A 98 12.83 -4.65 -17.04
N ARG A 99 12.14 -4.66 -18.19
CA ARG A 99 12.68 -4.23 -19.48
C ARG A 99 12.93 -2.72 -19.48
N SER A 100 13.89 -2.28 -20.27
CA SER A 100 14.27 -0.87 -20.38
C SER A 100 13.11 0.02 -20.83
N ASP A 101 12.35 -0.41 -21.85
CA ASP A 101 11.20 0.31 -22.39
C ASP A 101 10.06 0.46 -21.38
N PHE A 102 9.78 -0.59 -20.60
CA PHE A 102 8.82 -0.53 -19.51
C PHE A 102 9.26 0.45 -18.43
N MET A 103 10.55 0.43 -18.05
CA MET A 103 11.06 1.34 -17.02
C MET A 103 11.06 2.80 -17.46
N GLU A 104 11.39 3.09 -18.72
CA GLU A 104 11.27 4.44 -19.30
C GLU A 104 9.82 4.95 -19.27
N TRP A 105 8.86 4.10 -19.65
CA TRP A 105 7.44 4.41 -19.53
C TRP A 105 7.01 4.63 -18.06
N PHE A 106 7.44 3.76 -17.15
CA PHE A 106 7.06 3.82 -15.74
C PHE A 106 7.64 5.04 -15.01
N GLU A 107 8.83 5.51 -15.40
CA GLU A 107 9.43 6.76 -14.92
C GLU A 107 8.63 7.99 -15.35
N ALA A 108 8.08 7.97 -16.57
CA ALA A 108 7.26 9.05 -17.11
C ALA A 108 5.80 9.02 -16.62
N LEU A 109 5.33 7.88 -16.12
CA LEU A 109 3.94 7.66 -15.73
C LEU A 109 3.45 8.70 -14.70
N ARG A 110 2.24 9.18 -14.92
CA ARG A 110 1.37 9.79 -13.91
C ARG A 110 0.05 9.05 -13.95
N LEU A 111 -0.51 8.74 -12.78
CA LEU A 111 -1.77 8.00 -12.75
C LEU A 111 -2.90 8.83 -13.40
N PRO A 112 -3.78 8.18 -14.19
CA PRO A 112 -4.85 8.87 -14.89
C PRO A 112 -5.87 9.45 -13.91
N PRO A 113 -6.75 10.37 -14.35
CA PRO A 113 -7.85 10.87 -13.54
C PRO A 113 -8.73 9.74 -12.99
N TYR A 114 -9.44 10.04 -11.90
CA TYR A 114 -10.42 9.16 -11.28
C TYR A 114 -11.79 9.86 -11.24
N GLN A 115 -12.85 9.06 -11.14
CA GLN A 115 -14.20 9.52 -10.86
C GLN A 115 -14.61 9.02 -9.48
N LEU A 116 -14.96 9.95 -8.59
CA LEU A 116 -15.45 9.65 -7.25
C LEU A 116 -16.87 10.20 -7.12
N GLU A 117 -17.81 9.32 -6.81
CA GLU A 117 -19.22 9.64 -6.60
C GLU A 117 -19.67 9.14 -5.22
N ARG A 118 -20.42 9.98 -4.50
CA ARG A 118 -21.14 9.54 -3.30
C ARG A 118 -22.49 8.95 -3.72
N LYS A 119 -22.77 7.72 -3.29
CA LYS A 119 -24.08 7.06 -3.46
C LYS A 119 -24.62 6.65 -2.10
N GLY A 120 -25.51 7.48 -1.55
CA GLY A 120 -26.03 7.29 -0.20
C GLY A 120 -24.93 7.42 0.85
N ASP A 121 -24.68 6.33 1.58
CA ASP A 121 -23.65 6.22 2.62
C ASP A 121 -22.36 5.55 2.12
N GLN A 122 -22.22 5.33 0.80
CA GLN A 122 -21.04 4.74 0.16
C GLN A 122 -20.37 5.69 -0.83
N TYR A 123 -19.13 5.34 -1.17
CA TYR A 123 -18.41 5.91 -2.31
C TYR A 123 -18.29 4.88 -3.43
N GLU A 124 -18.51 5.32 -4.66
CA GLU A 124 -18.08 4.64 -5.87
C GLU A 124 -16.88 5.37 -6.45
N LEU A 125 -15.77 4.64 -6.59
CA LEU A 125 -14.53 5.16 -7.13
C LEU A 125 -14.17 4.37 -8.39
N THR A 126 -14.12 5.05 -9.52
CA THR A 126 -13.89 4.47 -10.84
C THR A 126 -12.67 5.08 -11.51
N PHE A 127 -11.95 4.25 -12.25
CA PHE A 127 -10.75 4.63 -13.00
C PHE A 127 -10.88 4.07 -14.42
N GLU A 128 -10.71 4.91 -15.44
CA GLU A 128 -10.86 4.54 -16.84
C GLU A 128 -9.66 5.04 -17.66
N GLY A 129 -9.24 4.24 -18.65
CA GLY A 129 -8.10 4.55 -19.52
C GLY A 129 -7.31 3.30 -19.92
N ARG A 130 -6.06 3.51 -20.33
CA ARG A 130 -5.16 2.44 -20.79
C ARG A 130 -4.88 1.46 -19.65
N TRP A 131 -4.97 0.17 -19.97
CA TRP A 131 -4.85 -0.90 -18.97
C TRP A 131 -3.57 -0.84 -18.13
N PRO A 132 -2.35 -0.64 -18.71
CA PRO A 132 -1.13 -0.50 -17.91
C PRO A 132 -1.19 0.63 -16.87
N GLU A 133 -1.89 1.72 -17.18
CA GLU A 133 -1.97 2.90 -16.32
C GLU A 133 -3.00 2.68 -15.21
N VAL A 134 -4.21 2.29 -15.60
CA VAL A 134 -5.37 2.20 -14.69
C VAL A 134 -5.19 1.08 -13.67
N MET A 135 -4.57 -0.04 -14.04
CA MET A 135 -4.39 -1.18 -13.12
C MET A 135 -3.55 -0.87 -11.88
N LEU A 136 -2.74 0.20 -11.93
CA LEU A 136 -1.88 0.65 -10.84
C LEU A 136 -2.66 1.44 -9.78
N TRP A 137 -3.91 1.81 -10.03
CA TRP A 137 -4.79 2.42 -9.03
C TRP A 137 -5.26 1.45 -7.94
N GLU A 138 -5.36 0.14 -8.22
CA GLU A 138 -6.04 -0.81 -7.32
C GLU A 138 -5.49 -0.78 -5.89
N ILE A 139 -4.17 -0.93 -5.73
CA ILE A 139 -3.55 -1.06 -4.40
C ILE A 139 -3.50 0.29 -3.68
N PRO A 140 -3.04 1.40 -4.31
CA PRO A 140 -3.07 2.72 -3.70
C PRO A 140 -4.46 3.16 -3.24
N ALA A 141 -5.49 2.98 -4.07
CA ALA A 141 -6.86 3.38 -3.74
C ALA A 141 -7.41 2.60 -2.53
N LEU A 142 -7.17 1.29 -2.48
CA LEU A 142 -7.56 0.46 -1.35
C LEU A 142 -6.81 0.84 -0.06
N ALA A 143 -5.51 1.09 -0.16
CA ALA A 143 -4.70 1.52 0.99
C ALA A 143 -5.17 2.87 1.56
N VAL A 144 -5.53 3.84 0.70
CA VAL A 144 -6.10 5.13 1.10
C VAL A 144 -7.41 4.93 1.88
N LEU A 145 -8.38 4.21 1.32
CA LEU A 145 -9.66 4.00 2.00
C LEU A 145 -9.52 3.29 3.34
N MET A 146 -8.62 2.30 3.41
CA MET A 146 -8.37 1.55 4.63
C MET A 146 -7.73 2.40 5.72
N GLU A 147 -6.71 3.20 5.37
CA GLU A 147 -6.05 4.07 6.33
C GLU A 147 -6.93 5.26 6.73
N LEU A 148 -7.70 5.87 5.82
CA LEU A 148 -8.67 6.93 6.17
C LEU A 148 -9.74 6.43 7.12
N ARG A 149 -10.31 5.24 6.86
CA ARG A 149 -11.22 4.59 7.80
C ARG A 149 -10.54 4.38 9.16
N GLY A 150 -9.28 3.93 9.17
CA GLY A 150 -8.49 3.79 10.38
C GLY A 150 -8.35 5.10 11.15
N ARG A 151 -7.98 6.18 10.46
CA ARG A 151 -7.86 7.54 11.03
C ARG A 151 -9.17 8.02 11.64
N ALA A 152 -10.28 7.90 10.91
CA ALA A 152 -11.60 8.31 11.39
C ALA A 152 -12.04 7.58 12.69
N VAL A 153 -11.70 6.29 12.81
CA VAL A 153 -11.99 5.52 14.03
C VAL A 153 -11.07 5.95 15.18
N LEU A 154 -9.81 6.23 14.90
CA LEU A 154 -8.80 6.57 15.92
C LEU A 154 -8.85 8.03 16.37
N ASP A 155 -9.41 8.93 15.57
CA ASP A 155 -9.51 10.38 15.86
C ASP A 155 -10.23 10.68 17.19
N ARG A 156 -11.12 9.78 17.62
CA ARG A 156 -11.85 9.89 18.88
C ARG A 156 -11.03 9.51 20.12
N MET A 157 -9.81 9.00 19.95
CA MET A 157 -8.98 8.47 21.04
C MET A 157 -7.95 9.50 21.50
N GLY A 158 -7.78 9.61 22.83
CA GLY A 158 -6.71 10.40 23.42
C GLY A 158 -5.32 9.79 23.18
N ARG A 159 -4.27 10.61 23.31
CA ARG A 159 -2.87 10.18 23.10
C ARG A 159 -2.49 8.93 23.90
N PHE A 160 -2.88 8.88 25.18
CA PHE A 160 -2.56 7.74 26.05
C PHE A 160 -3.32 6.47 25.62
N GLU A 161 -4.58 6.60 25.20
CA GLU A 161 -5.37 5.48 24.69
C GLU A 161 -4.75 4.91 23.40
N LEU A 162 -4.25 5.77 22.51
CA LEU A 162 -3.52 5.35 21.30
C LEU A 162 -2.22 4.60 21.66
N GLN A 163 -1.47 5.07 22.66
CA GLN A 163 -0.27 4.37 23.13
C GLN A 163 -0.61 2.97 23.65
N VAL A 164 -1.66 2.85 24.47
CA VAL A 164 -2.14 1.56 24.99
C VAL A 164 -2.61 0.66 23.85
N LEU A 165 -3.38 1.19 22.90
CA LEU A 165 -3.86 0.45 21.73
C LEU A 165 -2.71 -0.15 20.93
N TYR A 166 -1.73 0.68 20.54
CA TYR A 166 -0.60 0.22 19.75
C TYR A 166 0.32 -0.72 20.52
N ALA A 167 0.55 -0.50 21.83
CA ALA A 167 1.29 -1.44 22.66
C ALA A 167 0.62 -2.83 22.64
N ARG A 168 -0.70 -2.90 22.85
CA ARG A 168 -1.46 -4.16 22.79
C ARG A 168 -1.44 -4.79 21.40
N ALA A 169 -1.51 -3.97 20.34
CA ALA A 169 -1.43 -4.46 18.97
C ALA A 169 -0.04 -5.06 18.67
N MET A 170 1.03 -4.42 19.13
CA MET A 170 2.40 -4.91 18.97
C MET A 170 2.60 -6.23 19.71
N THR A 171 2.13 -6.33 20.96
CA THR A 171 2.15 -7.59 21.73
C THR A 171 1.42 -8.71 20.99
N ARG A 172 0.23 -8.44 20.45
CA ARG A 172 -0.54 -9.45 19.69
C ARG A 172 0.19 -9.94 18.43
N VAL A 173 0.93 -9.08 17.74
CA VAL A 173 1.74 -9.49 16.58
C VAL A 173 2.90 -10.36 17.05
N TRP A 174 3.59 -9.95 18.13
CA TRP A 174 4.71 -10.70 18.68
C TRP A 174 4.29 -12.09 19.18
N GLU A 175 3.17 -12.22 19.89
CA GLU A 175 2.63 -13.51 20.33
C GLU A 175 2.35 -14.46 19.15
N LYS A 176 1.92 -13.93 17.99
CA LYS A 176 1.74 -14.75 16.78
C LYS A 176 3.09 -15.20 16.23
N ILE A 177 4.09 -14.33 16.24
CA ILE A 177 5.45 -14.67 15.81
C ILE A 177 6.04 -15.77 16.71
N GLU A 178 5.94 -15.64 18.03
CA GLU A 178 6.38 -16.68 18.98
C GLU A 178 5.70 -18.03 18.74
N ARG A 179 4.42 -18.02 18.36
CA ARG A 179 3.68 -19.24 18.01
C ARG A 179 4.11 -19.85 16.68
N LEU A 180 4.63 -19.05 15.75
CA LEU A 180 5.10 -19.49 14.44
C LEU A 180 6.54 -20.01 14.47
N ARG A 181 7.39 -19.46 15.35
CA ARG A 181 8.80 -19.86 15.51
C ARG A 181 9.08 -21.36 15.61
N PRO A 182 8.34 -22.17 16.39
CA PRO A 182 8.66 -23.58 16.54
C PRO A 182 8.20 -24.45 15.36
N ILE A 183 7.54 -23.89 14.34
CA ILE A 183 7.07 -24.65 13.18
C ILE A 183 8.25 -24.88 12.23
N GLU A 184 8.69 -26.13 12.12
CA GLU A 184 9.72 -26.55 11.17
C GLU A 184 9.24 -26.32 9.72
N ASP A 185 10.17 -25.98 8.83
CA ASP A 185 9.94 -25.71 7.40
C ASP A 185 8.90 -24.61 7.08
N LEU A 186 8.61 -23.73 8.05
CA LEU A 186 7.74 -22.58 7.84
C LEU A 186 8.35 -21.61 6.81
N SER A 187 7.51 -21.17 5.87
CA SER A 187 7.81 -20.09 4.95
C SER A 187 6.61 -19.14 4.85
N ILE A 188 6.81 -17.86 5.18
CA ILE A 188 5.74 -16.86 5.21
C ILE A 188 6.20 -15.52 4.65
N ALA A 189 5.32 -14.85 3.90
CA ALA A 189 5.54 -13.52 3.34
C ALA A 189 4.41 -12.55 3.75
N ASP A 190 4.71 -11.26 3.79
CA ASP A 190 3.71 -10.21 3.96
C ASP A 190 2.97 -9.92 2.65
N PHE A 191 1.64 -10.06 2.65
CA PHE A 191 0.73 -9.65 1.58
C PHE A 191 -0.36 -8.68 2.07
N GLY A 192 -0.03 -7.85 3.06
CA GLY A 192 -0.99 -6.99 3.77
C GLY A 192 -1.34 -5.66 3.10
N THR A 193 -0.66 -5.25 2.02
CA THR A 193 -0.67 -3.84 1.52
C THR A 193 -2.08 -3.26 1.33
N ARG A 194 -2.93 -3.93 0.56
CA ARG A 194 -4.26 -3.42 0.19
C ARG A 194 -5.26 -3.26 1.34
N ARG A 195 -5.00 -3.89 2.49
CA ARG A 195 -5.88 -3.87 3.68
C ARG A 195 -5.13 -3.51 4.96
N ARG A 196 -3.95 -2.88 4.82
CA ARG A 196 -3.15 -2.48 5.96
C ARG A 196 -3.88 -1.46 6.82
N HIS A 197 -3.61 -1.47 8.12
CA HIS A 197 -4.08 -0.44 9.05
C HIS A 197 -3.49 0.93 8.70
N SER A 198 -2.18 0.96 8.46
CA SER A 198 -1.47 2.11 7.91
C SER A 198 -0.14 1.66 7.31
N PHE A 199 0.49 2.52 6.49
CA PHE A 199 1.85 2.24 5.98
C PHE A 199 2.83 1.93 7.12
N LEU A 200 2.83 2.75 8.17
CA LEU A 200 3.76 2.59 9.31
C LEU A 200 3.49 1.32 10.10
N TRP A 201 2.22 0.92 10.22
CA TRP A 201 1.86 -0.31 10.89
C TRP A 201 2.31 -1.54 10.10
N GLN A 202 2.11 -1.55 8.77
CA GLN A 202 2.61 -2.63 7.91
C GLN A 202 4.14 -2.72 7.99
N ASP A 203 4.83 -1.59 7.86
CA ASP A 203 6.29 -1.51 7.95
C ASP A 203 6.80 -2.05 9.31
N TRP A 204 6.13 -1.72 10.42
CA TRP A 204 6.47 -2.25 11.73
C TRP A 204 6.22 -3.77 11.83
N CYS A 205 5.09 -4.27 11.31
CA CYS A 205 4.81 -5.71 11.31
C CYS A 205 5.85 -6.48 10.50
N VAL A 206 6.25 -5.97 9.33
CA VAL A 206 7.31 -6.57 8.51
C VAL A 206 8.63 -6.62 9.27
N GLN A 207 8.99 -5.55 10.00
CA GLN A 207 10.16 -5.57 10.87
C GLN A 207 10.10 -6.68 11.92
N ALA A 208 8.97 -6.77 12.62
CA ALA A 208 8.80 -7.73 13.69
C ALA A 208 8.87 -9.17 13.17
N MET A 209 8.28 -9.44 12.00
CA MET A 209 8.37 -10.75 11.34
C MET A 209 9.80 -11.08 10.89
N GLN A 210 10.51 -10.12 10.31
CA GLN A 210 11.92 -10.29 9.93
C GLN A 210 12.80 -10.61 11.13
N GLU A 211 12.72 -9.83 12.21
CA GLU A 211 13.52 -10.05 13.42
C GLU A 211 13.11 -11.33 14.17
N GLY A 212 11.82 -11.66 14.15
CA GLY A 212 11.29 -12.74 14.97
C GLY A 212 11.21 -14.11 14.28
N LEU A 213 11.18 -14.18 12.95
CA LEU A 213 11.10 -15.44 12.21
C LEU A 213 12.39 -15.75 11.43
N GLY A 214 13.29 -14.79 11.26
CA GLY A 214 14.53 -14.98 10.50
C GLY A 214 14.24 -15.52 9.09
N ASP A 215 14.93 -16.58 8.71
CA ASP A 215 14.83 -17.20 7.37
C ASP A 215 13.43 -17.73 7.03
N ALA A 216 12.57 -17.99 8.03
CA ALA A 216 11.19 -18.39 7.79
C ALA A 216 10.32 -17.25 7.22
N PHE A 217 10.74 -15.99 7.40
CA PHE A 217 10.10 -14.83 6.77
C PHE A 217 10.79 -14.49 5.44
N ILE A 218 10.14 -14.83 4.34
CA ILE A 218 10.76 -14.79 3.00
C ILE A 218 10.63 -13.44 2.28
N GLY A 219 9.91 -12.47 2.84
CA GLY A 219 9.78 -11.14 2.23
C GLY A 219 8.39 -10.51 2.31
N THR A 220 8.17 -9.47 1.50
CA THR A 220 6.91 -8.71 1.41
C THR A 220 6.54 -8.44 -0.05
N SER A 221 5.25 -8.45 -0.40
CA SER A 221 4.83 -7.94 -1.70
C SER A 221 5.06 -6.44 -1.85
N ASN A 222 5.15 -5.67 -0.76
CA ASN A 222 5.22 -4.21 -0.86
C ASN A 222 6.61 -3.75 -1.29
N CYS A 223 6.76 -3.33 -2.55
CA CYS A 223 8.07 -2.96 -3.11
C CYS A 223 8.74 -1.82 -2.34
N ARG A 224 7.95 -0.85 -1.83
CA ARG A 224 8.48 0.27 -1.05
C ARG A 224 9.04 -0.18 0.30
N ILE A 225 8.36 -1.10 0.97
CA ILE A 225 8.85 -1.69 2.23
C ILE A 225 10.04 -2.61 1.97
N ALA A 226 9.98 -3.44 0.93
CA ALA A 226 11.08 -4.29 0.48
C ALA A 226 12.36 -3.46 0.24
N MET A 227 12.26 -2.42 -0.58
CA MET A 227 13.36 -1.48 -0.84
C MET A 227 13.88 -0.80 0.44
N LYS A 228 12.97 -0.42 1.36
CA LYS A 228 13.36 0.28 2.60
C LYS A 228 14.08 -0.64 3.59
N ARG A 229 13.73 -1.92 3.62
CA ARG A 229 14.21 -2.91 4.60
C ARG A 229 15.28 -3.85 4.06
N ASP A 230 15.63 -3.70 2.78
CA ASP A 230 16.59 -4.56 2.08
C ASP A 230 16.18 -6.05 2.14
N ILE A 231 14.90 -6.31 1.85
CA ILE A 231 14.31 -7.66 1.78
C ILE A 231 13.69 -7.90 0.39
N GLU A 232 13.39 -9.16 0.08
CA GLU A 232 12.67 -9.56 -1.14
C GLU A 232 11.17 -9.17 -1.11
#